data_AF-A0AAN7A857-F1
#
_entry.id   AF-A0AAN7A857-F1
#
_cell.length_a   1.000
_cell.length_b   1.000
_cell.length_c   1.000
_cell.angle_alpha   90.00
_cell.angle_beta   90.00
_cell.angle_gamma   90.00
#
_symmetry.space_group_name_H-M   'P 1'
#
loop_
_entity.id
_entity.type
_entity.pdbx_description
1 polymer ?
#
loop_
_entity_poly.entity_id
_entity_poly.type
_entity_poly.pdbx_seq_one_letter_code
_entity_poly.pdbx_strand_id
1 'polypeptide(L)' 'HYLLRQELLALHSVYSNMGAQFYQSYAQLSVSGSVNCVLSHTVSIPGAYKQNDPGILLQTWVASVPANGRKQYPIPS' A
#
# COMPACT_ATOMS: atom_id res chain seq x y z
N HIS A 1 19.47 7.29 -11.93
CA HIS A 1 18.81 5.96 -11.99
C HIS A 1 17.90 5.81 -10.80
N TYR A 2 16.70 5.25 -11.00
CA TYR A 2 15.69 5.05 -9.97
C TYR A 2 15.20 3.60 -9.98
N LEU A 3 14.78 3.09 -8.82
CA LEU A 3 13.96 1.89 -8.74
C LEU A 3 12.50 2.30 -8.61
N LEU A 4 11.67 1.88 -9.56
CA LEU A 4 10.23 1.98 -9.45
C LEU A 4 9.73 0.72 -8.75
N ARG A 5 9.06 0.88 -7.62
CA ARG A 5 8.37 -0.19 -6.91
C ARG A 5 6.88 -0.11 -7.20
N GLN A 6 6.32 -1.15 -7.80
CA GLN A 6 4.89 -1.33 -7.94
C GLN A 6 4.39 -2.28 -6.86
N GLU A 7 3.23 -1.99 -6.28
CA GLU A 7 2.62 -2.84 -5.25
C GLU A 7 1.11 -2.94 -5.43
N LEU A 8 0.60 -4.15 -5.24
CA LEU A 8 -0.82 -4.47 -5.08
C LEU A 8 -1.03 -5.09 -3.70
N LEU A 9 -1.96 -4.52 -2.93
CA LEU A 9 -2.36 -5.03 -1.63
C LEU A 9 -3.73 -5.71 -1.73
N ALA A 10 -3.77 -7.03 -1.55
CA ALA A 10 -5.03 -7.78 -1.58
C ALA A 10 -5.71 -7.77 -0.21
N LEU A 11 -6.98 -7.38 -0.19
CA LEU A 11 -7.75 -7.05 1.03
C LEU A 11 -8.80 -8.10 1.43
N HIS A 12 -8.82 -9.26 0.77
CA HIS A 12 -9.89 -10.24 0.98
C HIS A 12 -9.84 -10.90 2.37
N SER A 13 -8.66 -10.92 3.02
CA SER A 13 -8.44 -11.56 4.32
C SER A 13 -7.93 -10.61 5.41
N VAL A 14 -7.97 -9.29 5.22
CA VAL A 14 -7.39 -8.29 6.14
C VAL A 14 -8.13 -8.13 7.48
N TYR A 15 -9.20 -8.89 7.69
CA TYR A 15 -9.87 -8.97 8.99
C TYR A 15 -9.10 -9.86 9.98
N SER A 16 -8.17 -10.69 9.50
CA SER A 16 -7.29 -11.50 10.32
C SER A 16 -5.90 -10.88 10.43
N ASN A 17 -5.25 -11.08 11.58
CA ASN A 17 -3.86 -10.69 11.75
C ASN A 17 -2.98 -11.40 10.71
N MET A 18 -2.07 -10.66 10.06
CA MET A 18 -1.24 -11.14 8.94
C MET A 18 -2.02 -11.62 7.70
N GLY A 19 -3.31 -11.26 7.57
CA GLY A 19 -4.14 -11.64 6.43
C GLY A 19 -3.96 -10.77 5.19
N ALA A 20 -3.27 -9.63 5.31
CA ALA A 20 -2.93 -8.73 4.21
C ALA A 20 -1.85 -9.35 3.30
N GLN A 21 -2.06 -9.32 1.99
CA GLN A 21 -1.12 -9.90 1.02
C GLN A 21 -0.56 -8.82 0.10
N PHE A 22 0.75 -8.62 0.17
CA PHE A 22 1.48 -7.65 -0.65
C PHE A 22 2.12 -8.35 -1.86
N TYR A 23 1.75 -7.92 -3.06
CA TYR A 23 2.34 -8.36 -4.32
C TYR A 23 3.18 -7.22 -4.91
N GLN A 24 4.50 -7.41 -4.96
CA GLN A 24 5.46 -6.33 -5.25
C GLN A 24 6.30 -6.67 -6.48
N SER A 25 6.62 -5.66 -7.29
CA SER A 25 7.58 -5.76 -8.38
C SER A 25 8.46 -4.52 -8.47
N TYR A 26 9.64 -4.66 -9.07
CA TYR A 26 10.63 -3.60 -9.18
C TYR A 26 11.11 -3.46 -10.62
N ALA A 27 11.22 -2.22 -11.10
CA ALA A 27 11.79 -1.88 -12.39
C ALA A 27 12.92 -0.86 -12.23
N GLN A 28 14.00 -1.04 -12.98
CA GLN A 28 15.10 -0.07 -13.03
C GLN A 28 14.82 0.96 -14.11
N LEU A 29 14.83 2.24 -13.74
CA LEU A 29 14.52 3.34 -14.64
C LEU A 29 15.69 4.31 -14.80
N SER A 30 15.87 4.78 -16.02
CA SER A 30 16.65 5.97 -16.34
C SER A 30 15.69 7.05 -16.82
N VAL A 31 15.44 8.06 -15.98
CA VAL A 31 14.54 9.17 -16.30
C VAL A 31 15.34 10.25 -17.02
N SER A 32 14.85 10.69 -18.19
CA SER A 32 15.43 11.79 -18.97
C SER A 32 14.60 13.08 -18.82
N GLY A 33 15.22 14.22 -19.14
CA GLY A 33 14.66 15.54 -18.83
C GLY A 33 14.91 15.94 -17.37
N SER A 34 15.19 17.23 -17.12
CA SER A 34 15.45 17.72 -15.76
C SER A 34 14.37 18.68 -15.30
N VAL A 35 13.80 18.40 -14.14
CA VAL A 35 13.06 19.37 -13.32
C VAL A 35 13.67 19.32 -11.92
N ASN A 36 13.90 20.47 -11.30
CA ASN A 36 14.37 20.53 -9.92
C ASN A 36 13.20 20.26 -8.98
N CYS A 37 12.91 18.99 -8.73
CA CYS A 37 11.93 18.55 -7.75
C CYS A 37 12.64 18.04 -6.50
N VAL A 38 12.34 18.61 -5.35
CA VAL A 38 12.81 18.14 -4.05
C VAL A 38 11.68 17.35 -3.39
N LEU A 39 11.94 16.10 -3.03
CA LEU A 39 10.97 15.28 -2.29
C LEU A 39 10.87 15.80 -0.86
N SER A 40 9.67 16.22 -0.44
CA SER A 40 9.42 16.68 0.94
C SER A 40 9.17 15.55 1.93
N HIS A 41 8.74 14.38 1.45
CA HIS A 41 8.42 13.21 2.26
C HIS A 41 8.96 11.93 1.60
N THR A 42 9.67 11.13 2.39
CA THR A 42 10.18 9.81 2.00
C THR A 42 9.91 8.81 3.12
N VAL A 43 9.82 7.54 2.76
CA VAL A 43 9.60 6.44 3.69
C VAL A 43 10.63 5.33 3.44
N SER A 44 10.89 4.53 4.48
CA SER A 44 11.77 3.37 4.37
C SER A 44 10.98 2.09 4.11
N ILE A 45 11.53 1.18 3.31
CA ILE A 45 10.95 -0.15 3.08
C ILE A 45 12.06 -1.18 3.41
N PRO A 46 11.91 -2.01 4.47
CA PRO A 46 10.77 -2.06 5.40
C PRO A 46 10.70 -0.85 6.35
N GLY A 47 9.50 -0.53 6.86
CA GLY A 47 9.28 0.53 7.86
C GLY A 47 8.05 1.40 7.61
N ALA A 48 7.66 1.59 6.34
CA ALA A 48 6.50 2.41 5.95
C ALA A 48 5.17 1.85 6.48
N TYR A 49 5.03 0.52 6.50
CA TYR A 49 3.78 -0.15 6.87
C TYR A 49 3.86 -0.84 8.22
N LYS A 50 2.76 -0.79 8.97
CA LYS A 50 2.57 -1.52 10.21
C LYS A 50 1.39 -2.48 10.08
N GLN A 51 1.51 -3.63 10.75
CA GLN A 51 0.47 -4.65 10.73
C GLN A 51 -0.88 -4.14 11.26
N ASN A 52 -0.88 -3.11 12.10
CA ASN A 52 -2.09 -2.50 12.66
C ASN A 52 -2.52 -1.21 11.94
N ASP A 53 -1.97 -0.89 10.76
CA ASP A 53 -2.44 0.24 9.98
C ASP A 53 -3.91 0.04 9.60
N PRO A 54 -4.73 1.10 9.59
CA PRO A 54 -6.17 1.00 9.35
C PRO A 54 -6.51 0.52 7.93
N GLY A 55 -5.54 0.52 7.00
CA GLY A 55 -5.65 -0.07 5.66
C GLY A 55 -5.14 -1.50 5.56
N ILE A 56 -4.46 -2.03 6.58
CA ILE A 56 -3.82 -3.36 6.57
C ILE A 56 -4.55 -4.36 7.47
N LEU A 57 -5.10 -3.91 8.60
CA LEU A 57 -5.93 -4.72 9.50
C LEU A 57 -7.28 -4.03 9.72
N LEU A 58 -8.32 -4.53 9.06
CA LEU A 58 -9.65 -3.93 9.08
C LEU A 58 -10.74 -4.92 8.68
N GLN A 59 -11.98 -4.64 9.10
CA GLN A 59 -13.14 -5.41 8.68
C GLN A 59 -13.67 -4.90 7.33
N THR A 60 -13.32 -5.58 6.25
CA THR A 60 -13.77 -5.23 4.89
C THR A 60 -15.15 -5.81 4.55
N TRP A 61 -15.59 -6.87 5.25
CA TRP A 61 -16.82 -7.59 4.95
C TRP A 61 -17.99 -7.17 5.83
N VAL A 62 -19.13 -6.87 5.20
CA VAL A 62 -20.43 -6.66 5.87
C VAL A 62 -21.47 -7.51 5.16
N ALA A 63 -22.11 -8.44 5.88
CA ALA A 63 -23.11 -9.37 5.32
C ALA A 63 -22.64 -10.02 3.99
N SER A 64 -21.41 -10.55 3.99
CA SER A 64 -20.75 -11.16 2.81
C SER A 64 -20.45 -10.22 1.64
N VAL A 65 -20.61 -8.91 1.80
CA VAL A 65 -20.23 -7.91 0.80
C VAL A 65 -18.89 -7.27 1.21
N PRO A 66 -17.85 -7.28 0.35
CA PRO A 66 -16.56 -6.67 0.64
C PRO A 66 -16.60 -5.15 0.37
N ALA A 67 -17.49 -4.44 1.06
CA ALA A 67 -17.75 -3.02 0.83
C ALA A 67 -17.05 -2.08 1.83
N ASN A 68 -16.22 -2.60 2.74
CA ASN A 68 -15.63 -1.82 3.85
C ASN A 68 -16.69 -1.06 4.66
N GLY A 69 -17.89 -1.64 4.81
CA GLY A 69 -19.05 -0.95 5.41
C GLY A 69 -19.41 0.37 4.72
N ARG A 70 -19.12 0.51 3.43
CA ARG A 70 -19.26 1.73 2.61
C ARG A 70 -18.43 2.92 3.13
N LYS A 71 -17.42 2.66 3.96
CA LYS A 71 -16.47 3.68 4.43
C LYS A 71 -15.35 3.86 3.42
N GLN A 72 -14.79 5.06 3.39
CA GLN A 72 -13.57 5.33 2.62
C GLN A 72 -12.45 4.40 3.10
N TYR A 73 -11.74 3.80 2.14
CA TYR A 73 -10.59 2.96 2.44
C TYR A 73 -9.34 3.83 2.69
N PRO A 74 -8.70 3.73 3.86
CA PRO A 74 -7.46 4.45 4.14
C PRO A 74 -6.28 3.70 3.50
N ILE A 75 -5.72 4.25 2.42
CA ILE A 75 -4.54 3.69 1.75
C ILE A 75 -3.35 3.78 2.73
N PRO A 76 -2.60 2.68 2.96
CA PRO A 76 -1.40 2.70 3.80
C PRO A 76 -0.33 3.65 3.24
N SER A 77 0.34 4.39 4.13
CA SER A 77 1.35 5.41 3.78
C SER A 77 2.58 5.29 4.66
#